data_AF-A0A7J2HU51-F1
#
_entry.id   AF-A0A7J2HU51-F1
#
_cell.length_a   1.000
_cell.length_b   1.000
_cell.length_c   1.000
_cell.angle_alpha   90.00
_cell.angle_beta   90.00
_cell.angle_gamma   90.00
#
_symmetry.space_group_name_H-M   'P 1'
#
loop_
_entity.id
_entity.type
_entity.pdbx_description
1 polymer ?
#
loop_
_entity_poly.entity_id
_entity_poly.type
_entity_poly.pdbx_seq_one_letter_code
_entity_poly.pdbx_strand_id
1 'polypeptide(L)'
;MRLWLLDVASEPGARIDLWLKDETCSTWLCRLSYPQSFYIVGLGDKAVALLEAEGLRFEKCRRSVRGKPVDAFKIYARRDDLEDYAAKLAKRMGDVEVYEADLRSSVKYLLERDVRPCSWIEVDAPEVGVEDSIHVLGEGEVRQAEDAPPPRLRTAAIDVVFFAERGSARPDRDPVRLISLCFDDGAELQLEGEESEILKSLISAIRGKDPDILVGFGVNRLQWGYLVERAKRLGIRLDLGRLGAEPRTSVHGHVSIRGRLNIDLEDMARDIPELTIENLEEFVSYLGIDARLDTIEEYELAERWAEDRESVKRYSMQRAKAILKAFEALRDFIFSLSSLTYMPADYVLTASAGFRVENYLMSLAVK
;
A
#
# COMPACT_ATOMS: atom_id res chain seq x y z
N MET A 1 -14.19 17.75 -9.19
CA MET A 1 -13.73 16.81 -10.24
C MET A 1 -13.88 15.38 -9.76
N ARG A 2 -14.16 14.43 -10.65
CA ARG A 2 -14.28 13.01 -10.29
C ARG A 2 -12.94 12.32 -10.53
N LEU A 3 -12.41 11.66 -9.50
CA LEU A 3 -11.10 11.01 -9.51
C LEU A 3 -11.18 9.65 -8.81
N TRP A 4 -10.32 8.70 -9.16
CA TRP A 4 -10.29 7.37 -8.59
C TRP A 4 -9.16 7.24 -7.56
N LEU A 5 -9.47 6.77 -6.36
CA LEU A 5 -8.52 6.67 -5.24
C LEU A 5 -7.57 5.48 -5.39
N LEU A 6 -6.33 5.78 -5.75
CA LEU A 6 -5.25 4.81 -5.95
C LEU A 6 -4.51 4.47 -4.66
N ASP A 7 -4.02 5.48 -3.94
CA ASP A 7 -3.21 5.31 -2.73
C ASP A 7 -3.49 6.45 -1.73
N VAL A 8 -3.27 6.19 -0.45
CA VAL A 8 -3.45 7.16 0.64
C VAL A 8 -2.26 7.10 1.60
N ALA A 9 -1.63 8.25 1.81
CA ALA A 9 -0.49 8.37 2.72
C ALA A 9 -0.80 9.36 3.86
N SER A 10 -0.40 9.00 5.07
CA SER A 10 -0.31 9.95 6.19
C SER A 10 1.07 10.58 6.22
N GLU A 11 1.11 11.89 6.28
CA GLU A 11 2.31 12.70 6.24
C GLU A 11 2.46 13.50 7.54
N PRO A 12 3.70 13.79 7.96
CA PRO A 12 3.95 14.58 9.16
C PRO A 12 3.20 15.91 9.16
N GLY A 13 2.75 16.33 10.35
CA GLY A 13 2.04 17.59 10.51
C GLY A 13 0.53 17.49 10.22
N ALA A 14 -0.05 16.32 10.42
CA ALA A 14 -1.49 16.06 10.26
C ALA A 14 -1.96 16.32 8.83
N ARG A 15 -1.25 15.74 7.85
CA ARG A 15 -1.56 15.84 6.43
C ARG A 15 -1.90 14.45 5.87
N ILE A 16 -2.91 14.41 5.00
CA ILE A 16 -3.27 13.24 4.22
C ILE A 16 -3.02 13.57 2.75
N ASP A 17 -2.24 12.71 2.10
CA ASP A 17 -1.98 12.77 0.67
C ASP A 17 -2.82 11.67 0.00
N LEU A 18 -3.77 12.07 -0.85
CA LEU A 18 -4.55 11.16 -1.68
C LEU A 18 -3.95 11.13 -3.09
N TRP A 19 -3.50 9.96 -3.51
CA TRP A 19 -3.04 9.70 -4.87
C TRP A 19 -4.20 9.19 -5.71
N LEU A 20 -4.40 9.84 -6.85
CA LEU A 20 -5.66 9.82 -7.57
C LEU A 20 -5.41 9.64 -9.07
N LYS A 21 -6.36 9.00 -9.75
CA LYS A 21 -6.34 8.82 -11.22
C LYS A 21 -7.61 9.38 -11.84
N ASP A 22 -7.48 10.07 -12.96
CA ASP A 22 -8.67 10.42 -13.77
C ASP A 22 -8.94 9.36 -14.84
N GLU A 23 -10.01 9.56 -15.61
CA GLU A 23 -10.41 8.69 -16.72
C GLU A 23 -9.37 8.65 -17.87
N THR A 24 -8.48 9.63 -17.94
CA THR A 24 -7.43 9.75 -18.98
C THR A 24 -6.10 9.12 -18.57
N CYS A 25 -6.04 8.46 -17.42
CA CYS A 25 -4.83 7.91 -16.80
C CYS A 25 -3.83 8.98 -16.31
N SER A 26 -4.23 10.23 -16.13
CA SER A 26 -3.38 11.25 -15.51
C SER A 26 -3.35 11.05 -14.00
N THR A 27 -2.23 11.41 -13.38
CA THR A 27 -2.02 11.25 -11.95
C THR A 27 -2.25 12.56 -11.24
N TRP A 28 -3.01 12.50 -10.17
CA TRP A 28 -3.37 13.61 -9.31
C TRP A 28 -2.92 13.34 -7.88
N LEU A 29 -2.52 14.39 -7.16
CA LEU A 29 -2.16 14.36 -5.75
C LEU A 29 -2.95 15.43 -5.02
N CYS A 30 -3.86 15.02 -4.13
CA CYS A 30 -4.62 15.93 -3.29
C CYS A 30 -4.02 15.97 -1.89
N ARG A 31 -3.58 17.16 -1.42
CA ARG A 31 -2.95 17.36 -0.12
C ARG A 31 -3.95 18.03 0.83
N LEU A 32 -4.31 17.31 1.89
CA LEU A 32 -5.39 17.70 2.80
C LEU A 32 -4.89 17.80 4.24
N SER A 33 -5.29 18.87 4.94
CA SER A 33 -5.08 19.00 6.38
C SER A 33 -6.11 18.15 7.12
N TYR A 34 -5.62 17.19 7.89
CA TYR A 34 -6.44 16.28 8.67
C TYR A 34 -5.94 16.21 10.12
N PRO A 35 -6.37 17.15 10.99
CA PRO A 35 -6.17 17.01 12.42
C PRO A 35 -6.96 15.80 12.93
N GLN A 36 -6.26 14.69 13.17
CA GLN A 36 -6.88 13.46 13.62
C GLN A 36 -7.58 13.67 14.96
N SER A 37 -8.73 13.00 15.11
CA SER A 37 -9.49 12.99 16.34
C SER A 37 -9.55 11.63 17.01
N PHE A 38 -9.71 11.65 18.33
CA PHE A 38 -9.98 10.50 19.17
C PHE A 38 -11.09 10.85 20.18
N TYR A 39 -11.61 9.85 20.90
CA TYR A 39 -12.69 10.05 21.85
C TYR A 39 -12.27 9.75 23.28
N ILE A 40 -12.83 10.51 24.22
CA ILE A 40 -12.76 10.21 25.66
C ILE A 40 -14.19 10.06 26.22
N VAL A 41 -14.40 9.00 26.98
CA VAL A 41 -15.66 8.67 27.68
C VAL A 41 -15.41 8.62 29.19
N GLY A 42 -16.41 8.98 30.01
CA GLY A 42 -16.31 8.92 31.48
C GLY A 42 -16.07 10.29 32.15
N LEU A 43 -16.70 11.34 31.62
CA LEU A 43 -16.29 12.72 31.89
C LEU A 43 -16.93 13.34 33.13
N GLY A 44 -16.14 14.17 33.82
CA GLY A 44 -16.60 15.17 34.80
C GLY A 44 -15.96 16.53 34.54
N ASP A 45 -16.31 17.57 35.31
CA ASP A 45 -15.88 18.97 35.08
C ASP A 45 -14.36 19.17 34.97
N LYS A 46 -13.57 18.31 35.63
CA LYS A 46 -12.10 18.34 35.57
C LYS A 46 -11.54 18.07 34.17
N ALA A 47 -12.21 17.27 33.36
CA ALA A 47 -11.74 16.93 32.01
C ALA A 47 -11.85 18.13 31.06
N VAL A 48 -12.94 18.90 31.16
CA VAL A 48 -13.14 20.13 30.38
C VAL A 48 -12.06 21.15 30.71
N ALA A 49 -11.84 21.42 32.00
CA ALA A 49 -10.83 22.36 32.44
C ALA A 49 -9.41 21.97 31.95
N LEU A 50 -9.11 20.67 31.90
CA LEU A 50 -7.83 20.18 31.39
C LEU A 50 -7.70 20.37 29.87
N LEU A 51 -8.74 20.04 29.10
CA LEU A 51 -8.75 20.23 27.64
C LEU A 51 -8.61 21.71 27.26
N GLU A 52 -9.31 22.59 27.98
CA GLU A 52 -9.21 24.04 27.81
C GLU A 52 -7.81 24.56 28.17
N ALA A 53 -7.21 24.07 29.26
CA ALA A 53 -5.86 24.45 29.67
C ALA A 53 -4.78 24.00 28.67
N GLU A 54 -4.98 22.86 27.99
CA GLU A 54 -4.10 22.36 26.93
C GLU A 54 -4.34 23.06 25.58
N GLY A 55 -5.38 23.89 25.46
CA GLY A 55 -5.74 24.58 24.22
C GLY A 55 -6.20 23.64 23.11
N LEU A 56 -6.72 22.46 23.45
CA LEU A 56 -7.19 21.48 22.49
C LEU A 56 -8.56 21.88 21.93
N ARG A 57 -8.77 21.63 20.64
CA ARG A 57 -10.11 21.69 20.06
C ARG A 57 -10.86 20.41 20.43
N PHE A 58 -12.06 20.54 20.99
CA PHE A 58 -12.91 19.39 21.31
C PHE A 58 -14.39 19.72 21.13
N GLU A 59 -15.21 18.68 20.96
CA GLU A 59 -16.65 18.77 20.76
C GLU A 59 -17.35 17.77 21.70
N LYS A 60 -18.42 18.19 22.38
CA LYS A 60 -19.31 17.28 23.14
C LYS A 60 -20.15 16.50 22.14
N CYS A 61 -20.18 15.18 22.28
CA CYS A 61 -20.98 14.31 21.44
C CYS A 61 -21.56 13.15 22.23
N ARG A 62 -22.59 12.50 21.66
CA ARG A 62 -23.16 11.28 22.18
C ARG A 62 -22.70 10.11 21.33
N ARG A 63 -22.23 9.03 21.97
CA ARG A 63 -21.75 7.80 21.32
C ARG A 63 -22.40 6.58 21.93
N SER A 64 -22.21 5.42 21.31
CA SER A 64 -22.66 4.13 21.83
C SER A 64 -21.44 3.29 22.20
N VAL A 65 -21.33 2.90 23.46
CA VAL A 65 -20.27 2.01 23.96
C VAL A 65 -20.95 0.78 24.54
N ARG A 66 -20.59 -0.41 24.03
CA ARG A 66 -21.18 -1.70 24.44
C ARG A 66 -22.72 -1.68 24.42
N GLY A 67 -23.29 -1.04 23.40
CA GLY A 67 -24.73 -0.90 23.19
C GLY A 67 -25.43 0.12 24.10
N LYS A 68 -24.69 0.87 24.92
CA LYS A 68 -25.25 1.91 25.80
C LYS A 68 -24.89 3.31 25.30
N PRO A 69 -25.84 4.24 25.26
CA PRO A 69 -25.54 5.64 24.95
C PRO A 69 -24.70 6.26 26.06
N VAL A 70 -23.60 6.90 25.69
CA VAL A 70 -22.67 7.59 26.59
C VAL A 70 -22.35 8.99 26.06
N ASP A 71 -22.07 9.92 26.97
CA ASP A 71 -21.50 11.22 26.63
C ASP A 71 -19.99 11.09 26.45
N ALA A 72 -19.47 11.72 25.40
CA ALA A 72 -18.07 11.67 25.02
C ALA A 72 -17.56 13.05 24.56
N PHE A 73 -16.26 13.27 24.68
CA PHE A 73 -15.57 14.35 23.99
C PHE A 73 -14.86 13.78 22.76
N LYS A 74 -15.13 14.36 21.59
CA LYS A 74 -14.30 14.20 20.40
C LYS A 74 -13.19 15.25 20.46
N ILE A 75 -11.94 14.83 20.53
CA ILE A 75 -10.78 15.71 20.72
C ILE A 75 -9.94 15.67 19.45
N TYR A 76 -9.54 16.84 18.95
CA TYR A 76 -8.72 16.98 17.74
C TYR A 76 -7.29 17.36 18.12
N ALA A 77 -6.32 16.67 17.54
CA ALA A 77 -4.91 16.94 17.78
C ALA A 77 -4.09 16.80 16.50
N ARG A 78 -3.06 17.64 16.37
CA ARG A 78 -2.10 17.62 15.25
C ARG A 78 -0.79 17.01 15.73
N ARG A 79 -0.75 15.68 15.80
CA ARG A 79 0.35 14.94 16.41
C ARG A 79 0.56 13.60 15.70
N ASP A 80 1.82 13.26 15.48
CA ASP A 80 2.20 11.94 14.95
C ASP A 80 2.24 10.88 16.08
N ASP A 81 2.40 11.32 17.34
CA ASP A 81 2.40 10.49 18.57
C ASP A 81 1.03 10.44 19.27
N LEU A 82 -0.06 10.39 18.49
CA LEU A 82 -1.42 10.59 19.03
C LEU A 82 -1.80 9.58 20.11
N GLU A 83 -1.49 8.31 19.92
CA GLU A 83 -1.79 7.24 20.88
C GLU A 83 -1.14 7.49 22.25
N ASP A 84 0.18 7.74 22.24
CA ASP A 84 0.96 8.06 23.44
C ASP A 84 0.46 9.33 24.13
N TYR A 85 0.10 10.34 23.33
CA TYR A 85 -0.45 11.59 23.84
C TYR A 85 -1.81 11.36 24.52
N ALA A 86 -2.72 10.64 23.86
CA ALA A 86 -4.04 10.34 24.39
C ALA A 86 -3.97 9.51 25.68
N ALA A 87 -3.05 8.52 25.75
CA ALA A 87 -2.81 7.74 26.96
C ALA A 87 -2.32 8.60 28.14
N LYS A 88 -1.38 9.54 27.88
CA LYS A 88 -0.89 10.49 28.91
C LYS A 88 -1.99 11.46 29.35
N LEU A 89 -2.80 11.94 28.41
CA LEU A 89 -3.91 12.82 28.70
C LEU A 89 -4.97 12.13 29.58
N ALA A 90 -5.35 10.90 29.23
CA ALA A 90 -6.28 10.09 30.01
C ALA A 90 -5.81 9.86 31.45
N LYS A 91 -4.52 9.52 31.63
CA LYS A 91 -3.92 9.36 32.97
C LYS A 91 -4.03 10.62 33.84
N ARG A 92 -3.95 11.82 33.23
CA ARG A 92 -4.13 13.10 33.95
C ARG A 92 -5.59 13.39 34.28
N MET A 93 -6.52 12.89 33.48
CA MET A 93 -7.96 13.06 33.70
C MET A 93 -8.53 12.12 34.77
N GLY A 94 -7.91 10.95 34.97
CA GLY A 94 -8.33 9.95 35.95
C GLY A 94 -9.11 8.82 35.28
N ASP A 95 -10.31 8.53 35.80
CA ASP A 95 -11.16 7.41 35.37
C ASP A 95 -11.88 7.72 34.05
N VAL A 96 -11.12 7.70 32.95
CA VAL A 96 -11.62 7.91 31.60
C VAL A 96 -11.16 6.81 30.65
N GLU A 97 -11.99 6.51 29.66
CA GLU A 97 -11.67 5.56 28.60
C GLU A 97 -11.35 6.30 27.30
N VAL A 98 -10.27 5.90 26.61
CA VAL A 98 -9.84 6.45 25.33
C VAL A 98 -10.24 5.50 24.21
N TYR A 99 -10.76 6.06 23.12
CA TYR A 99 -11.14 5.31 21.93
C TYR A 99 -10.54 5.94 20.68
N GLU A 100 -10.15 5.09 19.72
CA GLU A 100 -9.71 5.46 18.36
C GLU A 100 -8.40 6.28 18.28
N ALA A 101 -7.63 6.34 19.37
CA ALA A 101 -6.34 7.04 19.39
C ALA A 101 -5.20 6.24 18.74
N ASP A 102 -5.36 4.92 18.65
CA ASP A 102 -4.46 3.94 18.05
C ASP A 102 -4.71 3.71 16.55
N LEU A 103 -5.78 4.29 16.00
CA LEU A 103 -6.05 4.22 14.57
C LEU A 103 -5.03 5.06 13.79
N ARG A 104 -4.50 4.49 12.70
CA ARG A 104 -3.64 5.24 11.77
C ARG A 104 -4.43 6.35 11.11
N SER A 105 -3.79 7.50 10.91
CA SER A 105 -4.45 8.69 10.38
C SER A 105 -5.10 8.46 9.01
N SER A 106 -4.48 7.69 8.11
CA SER A 106 -5.05 7.32 6.81
C SER A 106 -6.33 6.50 6.94
N VAL A 107 -6.30 5.47 7.77
CA VAL A 107 -7.48 4.63 8.04
C VAL A 107 -8.60 5.47 8.65
N LYS A 108 -8.26 6.26 9.69
CA LYS A 108 -9.22 7.15 10.34
C LYS A 108 -9.83 8.16 9.36
N TYR A 109 -9.02 8.74 8.48
CA TYR A 109 -9.48 9.66 7.44
C TYR A 109 -10.49 9.00 6.50
N LEU A 110 -10.17 7.82 5.95
CA LEU A 110 -11.08 7.09 5.05
C LEU A 110 -12.42 6.79 5.73
N LEU A 111 -12.38 6.31 6.98
CA LEU A 111 -13.58 5.98 7.74
C LEU A 111 -14.43 7.23 8.06
N GLU A 112 -13.83 8.33 8.51
CA GLU A 112 -14.58 9.54 8.87
C GLU A 112 -15.11 10.33 7.68
N ARG A 113 -14.47 10.20 6.51
CA ARG A 113 -14.91 10.84 5.27
C ARG A 113 -15.81 9.94 4.42
N ASP A 114 -16.07 8.71 4.87
CA ASP A 114 -16.80 7.68 4.10
C ASP A 114 -16.20 7.51 2.69
N VAL A 115 -14.87 7.60 2.59
CA VAL A 115 -14.13 7.51 1.33
C VAL A 115 -13.57 6.10 1.21
N ARG A 116 -14.00 5.36 0.19
CA ARG A 116 -13.54 4.00 -0.08
C ARG A 116 -12.27 4.01 -0.95
N PRO A 117 -11.21 3.28 -0.59
CA PRO A 117 -10.09 3.05 -1.50
C PRO A 117 -10.54 2.28 -2.73
N CYS A 118 -9.79 2.38 -3.82
CA CYS A 118 -10.12 1.75 -5.10
C CYS A 118 -11.52 2.12 -5.65
N SER A 119 -11.98 3.34 -5.36
CA SER A 119 -13.29 3.83 -5.79
C SER A 119 -13.21 5.25 -6.35
N TRP A 120 -14.26 5.65 -7.06
CA TRP A 120 -14.39 7.02 -7.54
C TRP A 120 -14.83 7.95 -6.40
N ILE A 121 -14.21 9.12 -6.33
CA ILE A 121 -14.47 10.19 -5.37
C ILE A 121 -14.66 11.52 -6.12
N GLU A 122 -15.45 12.41 -5.54
CA GLU A 122 -15.53 13.80 -5.96
C GLU A 122 -14.58 14.64 -5.11
N VAL A 123 -13.70 15.38 -5.77
CA VAL A 123 -12.76 16.32 -5.14
C VAL A 123 -13.10 17.74 -5.59
N ASP A 124 -13.53 18.57 -4.66
CA ASP A 124 -13.71 20.01 -4.85
C ASP A 124 -12.53 20.74 -4.18
N ALA A 125 -11.45 20.87 -4.94
CA ALA A 125 -10.21 21.51 -4.51
C ALA A 125 -9.58 22.24 -5.71
N PRO A 126 -8.94 23.40 -5.50
CA PRO A 126 -8.25 24.10 -6.57
C PRO A 126 -6.97 23.35 -6.97
N GLU A 127 -6.67 23.30 -8.27
CA GLU A 127 -5.36 22.90 -8.75
C GLU A 127 -4.33 24.00 -8.43
N VAL A 128 -3.26 23.63 -7.75
CA VAL A 128 -2.22 24.55 -7.26
C VAL A 128 -0.91 24.44 -8.04
N GLY A 129 -0.78 23.45 -8.93
CA GLY A 129 0.36 23.30 -9.81
C GLY A 129 0.56 21.87 -10.31
N VAL A 130 1.71 21.64 -10.95
CA VAL A 130 2.12 20.33 -11.46
C VAL A 130 3.54 20.04 -10.97
N GLU A 131 3.75 18.86 -10.37
CA GLU A 131 5.03 18.39 -9.85
C GLU A 131 5.38 17.06 -10.53
N ASP A 132 6.47 16.97 -11.30
CA ASP A 132 6.88 15.72 -11.98
C ASP A 132 5.75 15.03 -12.78
N SER A 133 5.00 15.81 -13.57
CA SER A 133 3.82 15.38 -14.33
C SER A 133 2.61 14.94 -13.50
N ILE A 134 2.61 15.20 -12.19
CA ILE A 134 1.49 14.96 -11.28
C ILE A 134 0.76 16.29 -11.03
N HIS A 135 -0.54 16.33 -11.30
CA HIS A 135 -1.37 17.49 -10.99
C HIS A 135 -1.62 17.56 -9.48
N VAL A 136 -1.38 18.71 -8.87
CA VAL A 136 -1.47 18.88 -7.42
C VAL A 136 -2.72 19.69 -7.08
N LEU A 137 -3.56 19.12 -6.23
CA LEU A 137 -4.73 19.78 -5.65
C LEU A 137 -4.40 20.25 -4.23
N GLY A 138 -4.86 21.45 -3.90
CA GLY A 138 -4.75 22.01 -2.55
C GLY A 138 -5.84 21.51 -1.60
N GLU A 139 -6.04 22.26 -0.52
CA GLU A 139 -7.13 22.00 0.44
C GLU A 139 -8.51 22.09 -0.25
N GLY A 140 -9.41 21.19 0.15
CA GLY A 140 -10.75 21.15 -0.40
C GLY A 140 -11.62 20.07 0.24
N GLU A 141 -12.76 19.80 -0.39
CA GLU A 141 -13.69 18.77 0.06
C GLU A 141 -13.56 17.50 -0.78
N VAL A 142 -13.65 16.36 -0.10
CA VAL A 142 -13.63 15.04 -0.72
C VAL A 142 -14.87 14.28 -0.29
N ARG A 143 -15.58 13.70 -1.27
CA ARG A 143 -16.79 12.92 -1.04
C ARG A 143 -16.77 11.65 -1.89
N GLN A 144 -17.41 10.61 -1.41
CA GLN A 144 -17.62 9.39 -2.20
C GLN A 144 -18.47 9.71 -3.45
N ALA A 145 -18.01 9.29 -4.63
CA ALA A 145 -18.79 9.38 -5.86
C ALA A 145 -19.56 8.07 -6.09
N GLU A 146 -20.48 8.10 -7.06
CA GLU A 146 -21.18 6.90 -7.54
C GLU A 146 -20.19 5.84 -8.05
N ASP A 147 -20.56 4.58 -7.82
CA ASP A 147 -19.77 3.44 -8.26
C ASP A 147 -19.71 3.38 -9.78
N ALA A 148 -18.51 3.12 -10.29
CA ALA A 148 -18.24 2.83 -11.69
C ALA A 148 -16.99 1.93 -11.77
N PRO A 149 -16.78 1.23 -12.90
CA PRO A 149 -15.56 0.48 -13.12
C PRO A 149 -14.31 1.33 -12.90
N PRO A 150 -13.20 0.75 -12.41
CA PRO A 150 -11.94 1.47 -12.25
C PRO A 150 -11.48 2.04 -13.60
N PRO A 151 -10.75 3.17 -13.60
CA PRO A 151 -10.14 3.67 -14.82
C PRO A 151 -9.08 2.67 -15.32
N ARG A 152 -8.55 2.91 -16.52
CA ARG A 152 -7.36 2.18 -16.94
C ARG A 152 -6.19 2.53 -16.01
N LEU A 153 -5.53 1.50 -15.48
CA LEU A 153 -4.38 1.61 -14.60
C LEU A 153 -3.20 0.92 -15.26
N ARG A 154 -2.09 1.65 -15.44
CA ARG A 154 -0.85 1.09 -15.99
C ARG A 154 -0.29 0.10 -14.99
N THR A 155 0.07 -1.10 -15.44
CA THR A 155 0.51 -2.18 -14.54
C THR A 155 1.84 -2.73 -15.00
N ALA A 156 2.73 -3.00 -14.07
CA ALA A 156 3.97 -3.72 -14.32
C ALA A 156 4.09 -4.88 -13.34
N ALA A 157 4.24 -6.09 -13.88
CA ALA A 157 4.62 -7.26 -13.11
C ALA A 157 6.14 -7.36 -13.02
N ILE A 158 6.65 -7.77 -11.86
CA ILE A 158 8.08 -7.90 -11.60
C ILE A 158 8.42 -9.29 -11.07
N ASP A 159 9.52 -9.84 -11.58
CA ASP A 159 10.21 -11.01 -11.03
C ASP A 159 11.69 -10.69 -10.87
N VAL A 160 12.26 -11.01 -9.70
CA VAL A 160 13.64 -10.66 -9.33
C VAL A 160 14.43 -11.94 -9.05
N VAL A 161 15.58 -12.08 -9.71
CA VAL A 161 16.48 -13.21 -9.51
C VAL A 161 17.74 -12.75 -8.76
N PHE A 162 17.94 -13.34 -7.59
CA PHE A 162 19.18 -13.30 -6.82
C PHE A 162 19.38 -14.68 -6.20
N PHE A 163 20.63 -15.07 -5.98
CA PHE A 163 20.96 -16.36 -5.38
C PHE A 163 22.34 -16.27 -4.71
N ALA A 164 22.58 -17.14 -3.74
CA ALA A 164 23.93 -17.42 -3.25
C ALA A 164 24.50 -18.64 -3.96
N GLU A 165 25.81 -18.72 -4.10
CA GLU A 165 26.49 -19.95 -4.54
C GLU A 165 26.29 -21.12 -3.56
N ARG A 166 26.04 -20.81 -2.28
CA ARG A 166 25.76 -21.79 -1.21
C ARG A 166 24.80 -21.22 -0.19
N GLY A 167 23.76 -22.00 0.14
CA GLY A 167 22.73 -21.64 1.11
C GLY A 167 21.79 -20.56 0.59
N SER A 168 21.02 -19.94 1.49
CA SER A 168 20.07 -18.87 1.11
C SER A 168 20.77 -17.56 0.76
N ALA A 169 20.23 -16.87 -0.24
CA ALA A 169 20.70 -15.56 -0.64
C ALA A 169 20.50 -14.52 0.47
N ARG A 170 21.48 -13.64 0.64
CA ARG A 170 21.42 -12.55 1.62
C ARG A 170 21.79 -11.21 0.99
N PRO A 171 21.01 -10.15 1.23
CA PRO A 171 21.27 -8.86 0.60
C PRO A 171 22.59 -8.23 1.06
N ASP A 172 23.17 -8.65 2.18
CA ASP A 172 24.46 -8.13 2.61
C ASP A 172 25.66 -8.63 1.79
N ARG A 173 25.48 -9.72 1.04
CA ARG A 173 26.56 -10.40 0.31
C ARG A 173 26.21 -10.62 -1.16
N ASP A 174 25.04 -11.20 -1.40
CA ASP A 174 24.67 -11.74 -2.70
C ASP A 174 23.99 -10.63 -3.54
N PRO A 175 24.41 -10.42 -4.80
CA PRO A 175 23.87 -9.36 -5.65
C PRO A 175 22.63 -9.81 -6.42
N VAL A 176 21.84 -8.83 -6.86
CA VAL A 176 20.79 -9.05 -7.87
C VAL A 176 21.42 -9.39 -9.22
N ARG A 177 20.89 -10.42 -9.87
CA ARG A 177 21.42 -10.97 -11.13
C ARG A 177 20.56 -10.60 -12.34
N LEU A 178 19.25 -10.59 -12.15
CA LEU A 178 18.28 -10.29 -13.20
C LEU A 178 17.01 -9.70 -12.59
N ILE A 179 16.41 -8.74 -13.28
CA ILE A 179 15.03 -8.32 -13.03
C ILE A 179 14.26 -8.40 -14.34
N SER A 180 13.15 -9.13 -14.34
CA SER A 180 12.23 -9.20 -15.47
C SER A 180 10.99 -8.35 -15.17
N LEU A 181 10.61 -7.50 -16.11
CA LEU A 181 9.41 -6.68 -16.07
C LEU A 181 8.50 -7.01 -17.25
N CYS A 182 7.21 -7.17 -16.98
CA CYS A 182 6.17 -7.30 -18.00
C CYS A 182 5.10 -6.23 -17.77
N PHE A 183 4.81 -5.42 -18.78
CA PHE A 183 3.88 -4.29 -18.70
C PHE A 183 2.53 -4.64 -19.33
N ASP A 184 1.46 -3.97 -18.89
CA ASP A 184 0.10 -4.12 -19.44
C ASP A 184 -0.03 -3.70 -20.91
N ASP A 185 0.95 -2.97 -21.46
CA ASP A 185 1.03 -2.63 -22.88
C ASP A 185 1.76 -3.69 -23.73
N GLY A 186 2.13 -4.83 -23.12
CA GLY A 186 2.84 -5.93 -23.77
C GLY A 186 4.35 -5.72 -23.88
N ALA A 187 4.90 -4.61 -23.36
CA ALA A 187 6.34 -4.44 -23.30
C ALA A 187 6.96 -5.41 -22.28
N GLU A 188 8.12 -5.95 -22.63
CA GLU A 188 8.91 -6.88 -21.82
C GLU A 188 10.32 -6.32 -21.70
N LEU A 189 10.86 -6.31 -20.48
CA LEU A 189 12.20 -5.81 -20.22
C LEU A 189 12.95 -6.75 -19.29
N GLN A 190 14.18 -7.10 -19.67
CA GLN A 190 15.10 -7.86 -18.83
C GLN A 190 16.32 -7.02 -18.50
N LEU A 191 16.55 -6.81 -17.21
CA LEU A 191 17.62 -6.00 -16.68
C LEU A 191 18.73 -6.93 -16.18
N GLU A 192 19.80 -7.04 -16.95
CA GLU A 192 20.97 -7.89 -16.68
C GLU A 192 22.25 -7.04 -16.79
N GLY A 193 23.29 -7.39 -16.05
CA GLY A 193 24.61 -6.77 -16.14
C GLY A 193 25.21 -6.51 -14.76
N GLU A 194 25.97 -5.42 -14.67
CA GLU A 194 26.43 -4.92 -13.37
C GLU A 194 25.24 -4.52 -12.50
N GLU A 195 25.24 -4.93 -11.23
CA GLU A 195 24.10 -4.73 -10.32
C GLU A 195 23.69 -3.25 -10.22
N SER A 196 24.66 -2.34 -10.21
CA SER A 196 24.38 -0.90 -10.19
C SER A 196 23.59 -0.42 -11.41
N GLU A 197 23.84 -1.00 -12.59
CA GLU A 197 23.13 -0.68 -13.82
C GLU A 197 21.76 -1.36 -13.88
N ILE A 198 21.61 -2.57 -13.33
CA ILE A 198 20.31 -3.23 -13.14
C ILE A 198 19.39 -2.33 -12.31
N LEU A 199 19.85 -1.85 -11.15
CA LEU A 199 19.03 -1.02 -10.25
C LEU A 199 18.71 0.35 -10.84
N LYS A 200 19.67 1.03 -11.50
CA LYS A 200 19.41 2.29 -12.21
C LYS A 200 18.42 2.11 -13.36
N SER A 201 18.54 0.99 -14.10
CA SER A 201 17.63 0.68 -15.19
C SER A 201 16.24 0.35 -14.69
N LEU A 202 16.10 -0.31 -13.53
CA LEU A 202 14.80 -0.51 -12.88
C LEU A 202 14.15 0.84 -12.55
N ILE A 203 14.87 1.73 -11.88
CA ILE A 203 14.39 3.09 -11.56
C ILE A 203 13.96 3.81 -12.84
N SER A 204 14.79 3.78 -13.88
CA SER A 204 14.49 4.44 -15.16
C SER A 204 13.28 3.83 -15.87
N ALA A 205 13.13 2.50 -15.83
CA ALA A 205 12.00 1.81 -16.45
C ALA A 205 10.69 2.14 -15.74
N ILE A 206 10.67 2.10 -14.41
CA ILE A 206 9.48 2.46 -13.61
C ILE A 206 9.15 3.95 -13.77
N ARG A 207 10.15 4.85 -13.79
CA ARG A 207 9.91 6.28 -14.03
C ARG A 207 9.39 6.54 -15.44
N GLY A 208 9.95 5.90 -16.45
CA GLY A 208 9.60 6.11 -17.85
C GLY A 208 8.22 5.54 -18.25
N LYS A 209 7.87 4.37 -17.71
CA LYS A 209 6.55 3.73 -17.96
C LYS A 209 5.46 4.20 -16.99
N ASP A 210 5.85 4.72 -15.82
CA ASP A 210 4.99 5.21 -14.74
C ASP A 210 3.80 4.28 -14.42
N PRO A 211 4.03 3.02 -14.03
CA PRO A 211 2.94 2.09 -13.70
C PRO A 211 2.21 2.51 -12.42
N ASP A 212 0.89 2.56 -12.46
CA ASP A 212 0.05 2.80 -11.28
C ASP A 212 0.12 1.62 -10.30
N ILE A 213 0.39 0.41 -10.81
CA ILE A 213 0.45 -0.84 -10.05
C ILE A 213 1.75 -1.57 -10.33
N LEU A 214 2.45 -1.94 -9.26
CA LEU A 214 3.56 -2.90 -9.27
C LEU A 214 3.04 -4.18 -8.65
N VAL A 215 3.06 -5.28 -9.41
CA VAL A 215 2.57 -6.58 -8.94
C VAL A 215 3.66 -7.64 -8.98
N GLY A 216 3.72 -8.48 -7.96
CA GLY A 216 4.74 -9.52 -7.84
C GLY A 216 4.22 -10.75 -7.10
N PHE A 217 5.13 -11.70 -6.86
CA PHE A 217 4.89 -12.89 -6.06
C PHE A 217 6.05 -13.07 -5.07
N GLY A 218 5.81 -12.73 -3.80
CA GLY A 218 6.78 -12.69 -2.71
C GLY A 218 7.60 -11.40 -2.62
N VAL A 219 7.11 -10.32 -3.23
CA VAL A 219 7.78 -9.02 -3.25
C VAL A 219 7.75 -8.31 -1.90
N ASN A 220 6.67 -8.45 -1.12
CA ASN A 220 6.55 -7.88 0.23
C ASN A 220 7.52 -8.54 1.20
N ARG A 221 7.54 -9.88 1.18
CA ARG A 221 8.31 -10.69 2.13
C ARG A 221 9.82 -10.56 1.96
N LEU A 222 10.30 -10.48 0.71
CA LEU A 222 11.72 -10.61 0.41
C LEU A 222 12.24 -9.57 -0.58
N GLN A 223 11.65 -9.48 -1.77
CA GLN A 223 12.33 -8.87 -2.92
C GLN A 223 12.54 -7.36 -2.75
N TRP A 224 11.53 -6.60 -2.30
CA TRP A 224 11.70 -5.15 -2.14
C TRP A 224 12.73 -4.80 -1.07
N GLY A 225 12.67 -5.46 0.09
CA GLY A 225 13.66 -5.27 1.16
C GLY A 225 15.07 -5.63 0.69
N TYR A 226 15.20 -6.70 -0.11
CA TYR A 226 16.45 -7.09 -0.73
C TYR A 226 16.99 -5.99 -1.66
N LEU A 227 16.17 -5.51 -2.58
CA LEU A 227 16.54 -4.44 -3.53
C LEU A 227 16.95 -3.15 -2.83
N VAL A 228 16.23 -2.73 -1.78
CA VAL A 228 16.56 -1.52 -1.00
C VAL A 228 17.92 -1.66 -0.32
N GLU A 229 18.21 -2.78 0.34
CA GLU A 229 19.50 -3.01 1.01
C GLU A 229 20.66 -3.10 -0.01
N ARG A 230 20.44 -3.73 -1.18
CA ARG A 230 21.42 -3.76 -2.26
C ARG A 230 21.69 -2.38 -2.86
N ALA A 231 20.64 -1.60 -3.13
CA ALA A 231 20.77 -0.24 -3.63
C ALA A 231 21.58 0.63 -2.67
N LYS A 232 21.26 0.57 -1.38
CA LYS A 232 21.96 1.31 -0.32
C LYS A 232 23.46 1.01 -0.28
N ARG A 233 23.86 -0.26 -0.45
CA ARG A 233 25.28 -0.68 -0.49
C ARG A 233 26.05 -0.13 -1.68
N LEU A 234 25.35 0.09 -2.79
CA LEU A 234 25.91 0.68 -4.00
C LEU A 234 25.80 2.22 -4.02
N GLY A 235 25.30 2.83 -2.95
CA GLY A 235 25.08 4.28 -2.88
C GLY A 235 23.96 4.77 -3.82
N ILE A 236 23.04 3.87 -4.20
CA ILE A 236 21.89 4.15 -5.06
C ILE A 236 20.66 4.31 -4.17
N ARG A 237 19.90 5.38 -4.40
CA ARG A 237 18.58 5.56 -3.78
C ARG A 237 17.55 4.87 -4.66
N LEU A 238 16.77 3.93 -4.11
CA LEU A 238 15.80 3.14 -4.88
C LEU A 238 14.46 3.88 -4.98
N ASP A 239 14.43 5.00 -5.71
CA ASP A 239 13.34 5.98 -5.73
C ASP A 239 12.19 5.59 -6.69
N LEU A 240 11.56 4.43 -6.42
CA LEU A 240 10.49 3.85 -7.23
C LEU A 240 9.12 4.53 -7.03
N GLY A 241 8.89 5.13 -5.85
CA GLY A 241 7.67 5.87 -5.54
C GLY A 241 7.63 7.20 -6.29
N ARG A 242 6.42 7.68 -6.57
CA ARG A 242 6.21 9.02 -7.17
C ARG A 242 6.77 10.09 -6.24
N LEU A 243 7.32 11.17 -6.83
CA LEU A 243 8.08 12.21 -6.12
C LEU A 243 9.33 11.70 -5.39
N GLY A 244 9.91 10.59 -5.87
CA GLY A 244 11.21 10.09 -5.43
C GLY A 244 11.22 9.37 -4.08
N ALA A 245 10.08 8.83 -3.65
CA ALA A 245 10.00 8.02 -2.44
C ALA A 245 10.62 6.63 -2.64
N GLU A 246 11.29 6.10 -1.62
CA GLU A 246 11.79 4.72 -1.63
C GLU A 246 10.71 3.76 -1.10
N PRO A 247 10.67 2.50 -1.57
CA PRO A 247 9.86 1.45 -0.96
C PRO A 247 10.12 1.33 0.54
N ARG A 248 9.05 1.20 1.34
CA ARG A 248 9.14 1.07 2.80
C ARG A 248 8.18 0.03 3.34
N THR A 249 8.68 -0.86 4.18
CA THR A 249 7.82 -1.78 4.95
C THR A 249 6.87 -0.99 5.85
N SER A 250 5.62 -1.43 5.91
CA SER A 250 4.53 -0.77 6.61
C SER A 250 3.61 -1.82 7.27
N VAL A 251 2.33 -1.49 7.53
CA VAL A 251 1.39 -2.36 8.27
C VAL A 251 1.30 -3.76 7.70
N HIS A 252 1.07 -4.74 8.56
CA HIS A 252 0.91 -6.15 8.18
C HIS A 252 2.12 -6.76 7.43
N GLY A 253 3.23 -6.02 7.25
CA GLY A 253 4.41 -6.48 6.52
C GLY A 253 4.39 -6.14 5.02
N HIS A 254 3.37 -5.42 4.52
CA HIS A 254 3.40 -4.96 3.13
C HIS A 254 4.50 -3.91 2.93
N VAL A 255 4.89 -3.71 1.67
CA VAL A 255 5.81 -2.63 1.28
C VAL A 255 5.03 -1.55 0.54
N SER A 256 5.03 -0.34 1.09
CA SER A 256 4.41 0.83 0.47
C SER A 256 5.38 1.46 -0.53
N ILE A 257 4.88 1.72 -1.74
CA ILE A 257 5.59 2.45 -2.80
C ILE A 257 4.75 3.69 -3.15
N ARG A 258 5.05 4.81 -2.48
CA ARG A 258 4.20 6.01 -2.47
C ARG A 258 3.67 6.40 -3.86
N GLY A 259 2.36 6.58 -3.95
CA GLY A 259 1.66 6.96 -5.17
C GLY A 259 1.52 5.84 -6.19
N ARG A 260 1.82 4.59 -5.83
CA ARG A 260 1.59 3.37 -6.62
C ARG A 260 0.99 2.31 -5.71
N LEU A 261 0.19 1.42 -6.27
CA LEU A 261 -0.22 0.20 -5.57
C LEU A 261 0.88 -0.85 -5.72
N ASN A 262 1.41 -1.36 -4.61
CA ASN A 262 2.25 -2.54 -4.59
C ASN A 262 1.42 -3.74 -4.16
N ILE A 263 1.22 -4.71 -5.04
CA ILE A 263 0.37 -5.88 -4.79
C ILE A 263 1.22 -7.14 -4.83
N ASP A 264 1.14 -7.95 -3.79
CA ASP A 264 1.82 -9.24 -3.72
C ASP A 264 0.79 -10.37 -3.79
N LEU A 265 0.85 -11.16 -4.87
CA LEU A 265 -0.07 -12.27 -5.07
C LEU A 265 0.28 -13.50 -4.21
N GLU A 266 1.49 -13.56 -3.65
CA GLU A 266 1.85 -14.62 -2.68
C GLU A 266 0.99 -14.49 -1.42
N ASP A 267 0.65 -13.27 -0.99
CA ASP A 267 -0.20 -13.03 0.18
C ASP A 267 -1.61 -13.60 -0.01
N MET A 268 -2.14 -13.58 -1.24
CA MET A 268 -3.42 -14.25 -1.55
C MET A 268 -3.25 -15.76 -1.65
N ALA A 269 -2.18 -16.25 -2.26
CA ALA A 269 -1.94 -17.69 -2.42
C ALA A 269 -1.88 -18.41 -1.05
N ARG A 270 -1.25 -17.80 -0.04
CA ARG A 270 -1.19 -18.34 1.33
C ARG A 270 -2.54 -18.57 2.00
N ASP A 271 -3.55 -17.78 1.61
CA ASP A 271 -4.89 -17.86 2.18
C ASP A 271 -5.75 -18.95 1.50
N ILE A 272 -5.27 -19.62 0.45
CA ILE A 272 -6.01 -20.64 -0.31
C ILE A 272 -5.68 -22.04 0.22
N PRO A 273 -6.61 -22.72 0.92
CA PRO A 273 -6.33 -24.03 1.53
C PRO A 273 -6.04 -25.15 0.53
N GLU A 274 -6.49 -25.01 -0.72
CA GLU A 274 -6.28 -26.00 -1.77
C GLU A 274 -4.85 -26.02 -2.34
N LEU A 275 -4.06 -24.95 -2.12
CA LEU A 275 -2.67 -24.91 -2.57
C LEU A 275 -1.80 -25.70 -1.61
N THR A 276 -1.13 -26.72 -2.14
CA THR A 276 -0.21 -27.57 -1.39
C THR A 276 1.17 -26.92 -1.26
N ILE A 277 1.59 -26.22 -2.32
CA ILE A 277 2.81 -25.43 -2.39
C ILE A 277 2.42 -23.99 -2.72
N GLU A 278 2.83 -23.05 -1.87
CA GLU A 278 2.55 -21.62 -2.01
C GLU A 278 3.48 -20.96 -3.04
N ASN A 279 3.59 -21.52 -4.25
CA ASN A 279 4.38 -20.98 -5.35
C ASN A 279 3.50 -20.43 -6.48
N LEU A 280 4.12 -19.67 -7.39
CA LEU A 280 3.41 -19.04 -8.50
C LEU A 280 2.83 -20.09 -9.45
N GLU A 281 3.57 -21.16 -9.71
CA GLU A 281 3.23 -22.24 -10.63
C GLU A 281 1.91 -22.93 -10.24
N GLU A 282 1.75 -23.28 -8.97
CA GLU A 282 0.53 -23.89 -8.44
C GLU A 282 -0.60 -22.86 -8.38
N PHE A 283 -0.30 -21.61 -7.99
CA PHE A 283 -1.28 -20.54 -7.93
C PHE A 283 -1.91 -20.25 -9.30
N VAL A 284 -1.11 -20.12 -10.37
CA VAL A 284 -1.66 -19.87 -11.71
C VAL A 284 -2.42 -21.08 -12.27
N SER A 285 -1.97 -22.30 -11.95
CA SER A 285 -2.68 -23.53 -12.27
C SER A 285 -4.06 -23.60 -11.59
N TYR A 286 -4.12 -23.24 -10.30
CA TYR A 286 -5.37 -23.17 -9.53
C TYR A 286 -6.35 -22.15 -10.13
N LEU A 287 -5.86 -21.00 -10.60
CA LEU A 287 -6.67 -20.00 -11.30
C LEU A 287 -7.13 -20.43 -12.71
N GLY A 288 -6.67 -21.58 -13.21
CA GLY A 288 -6.96 -22.06 -14.56
C GLY A 288 -6.28 -21.23 -15.65
N ILE A 289 -5.19 -20.53 -15.32
CA ILE A 289 -4.45 -19.69 -16.25
C ILE A 289 -3.45 -20.54 -17.01
N ASP A 290 -3.57 -20.54 -18.35
CA ASP A 290 -2.57 -21.18 -19.22
C ASP A 290 -1.28 -20.35 -19.23
N ALA A 291 -0.34 -20.78 -18.38
CA ALA A 291 1.00 -20.25 -18.25
C ALA A 291 2.01 -21.38 -18.41
N ARG A 292 2.79 -21.33 -19.48
CA ARG A 292 3.95 -22.22 -19.64
C ARG A 292 5.11 -21.65 -18.83
N LEU A 293 5.38 -22.30 -17.70
CA LEU A 293 6.51 -22.00 -16.83
C LEU A 293 7.52 -23.14 -16.94
N ASP A 294 8.77 -22.81 -17.25
CA ASP A 294 9.89 -23.70 -16.99
C ASP A 294 9.97 -23.92 -15.46
N THR A 295 10.54 -25.02 -14.98
CA THR A 295 10.70 -25.26 -13.53
C THR A 295 12.17 -25.16 -13.18
N ILE A 296 12.52 -24.16 -12.39
CA ILE A 296 13.86 -23.98 -11.82
C ILE A 296 13.67 -23.80 -10.33
N GLU A 297 14.19 -24.73 -9.54
CA GLU A 297 14.15 -24.62 -8.09
C GLU A 297 15.12 -23.54 -7.60
N GLU A 298 14.81 -22.89 -6.47
CA GLU A 298 15.63 -21.79 -5.95
C GLU A 298 17.10 -22.19 -5.74
N TYR A 299 17.34 -23.43 -5.27
CA TYR A 299 18.69 -23.95 -5.04
C TYR A 299 19.47 -24.26 -6.33
N GLU A 300 18.79 -24.36 -7.48
CA GLU A 300 19.40 -24.63 -8.78
C GLU A 300 19.80 -23.35 -9.51
N LEU A 301 19.30 -22.18 -9.07
CA LEU A 301 19.49 -20.91 -9.77
C LEU A 301 20.97 -20.58 -10.02
N ALA A 302 21.86 -20.85 -9.05
CA ALA A 302 23.29 -20.57 -9.20
C ALA A 302 23.94 -21.43 -10.29
N GLU A 303 23.68 -22.74 -10.26
CA GLU A 303 24.18 -23.71 -11.24
C GLU A 303 23.63 -23.39 -12.64
N ARG A 304 22.31 -23.20 -12.75
CA ARG A 304 21.66 -22.85 -14.03
C ARG A 304 22.14 -21.53 -14.59
N TRP A 305 22.40 -20.52 -13.75
CA TRP A 305 22.94 -19.25 -14.21
C TRP A 305 24.35 -19.37 -14.79
N ALA A 306 25.17 -20.29 -14.27
CA ALA A 306 26.50 -20.56 -14.77
C ALA A 306 26.49 -21.39 -16.06
N GLU A 307 25.62 -22.39 -16.16
CA GLU A 307 25.58 -23.35 -17.27
C GLU A 307 24.67 -22.93 -18.43
N ASP A 308 23.46 -22.46 -18.14
CA ASP A 308 22.44 -22.05 -19.11
C ASP A 308 21.70 -20.80 -18.61
N ARG A 309 22.39 -19.67 -18.63
CA ARG A 309 21.83 -18.37 -18.22
C ARG A 309 20.54 -18.03 -18.95
N GLU A 310 20.44 -18.38 -20.23
CA GLU A 310 19.26 -18.10 -21.04
C GLU A 310 18.03 -18.87 -20.53
N SER A 311 18.19 -20.05 -19.91
CA SER A 311 17.07 -20.71 -19.23
C SER A 311 16.54 -19.91 -18.04
N VAL A 312 17.41 -19.36 -17.19
CA VAL A 312 16.99 -18.54 -16.04
C VAL A 312 16.30 -17.26 -16.52
N LYS A 313 16.80 -16.64 -17.59
CA LYS A 313 16.17 -15.48 -18.21
C LYS A 313 14.78 -15.79 -18.76
N ARG A 314 14.62 -16.89 -19.49
CA ARG A 314 13.30 -17.33 -19.98
C ARG A 314 12.36 -17.60 -18.82
N TYR A 315 12.81 -18.33 -17.80
CA TYR A 315 12.03 -18.64 -16.59
C TYR A 315 11.53 -17.38 -15.88
N SER A 316 12.42 -16.43 -15.57
CA SER A 316 12.05 -15.18 -14.90
C SER A 316 11.04 -14.35 -15.71
N MET A 317 11.21 -14.28 -17.04
CA MET A 317 10.24 -13.58 -17.90
C MET A 317 8.89 -14.31 -17.99
N GLN A 318 8.89 -15.65 -18.04
CA GLN A 318 7.66 -16.45 -17.98
C GLN A 318 6.91 -16.20 -16.66
N ARG A 319 7.62 -16.11 -15.53
CA ARG A 319 7.04 -15.76 -14.22
C ARG A 319 6.44 -14.36 -14.22
N ALA A 320 7.17 -13.33 -14.69
CA ALA A 320 6.63 -11.97 -14.76
C ALA A 320 5.34 -11.90 -15.60
N LYS A 321 5.27 -12.62 -16.72
CA LYS A 321 4.03 -12.73 -17.53
C LYS A 321 2.90 -13.44 -16.79
N ALA A 322 3.21 -14.53 -16.09
CA ALA A 322 2.23 -15.30 -15.34
C ALA A 322 1.66 -14.48 -14.17
N ILE A 323 2.49 -13.71 -13.48
CA ILE A 323 2.09 -12.74 -12.44
C ILE A 323 1.13 -11.70 -13.03
N LEU A 324 1.47 -11.11 -14.19
CA LEU A 324 0.61 -10.10 -14.82
C LEU A 324 -0.77 -10.68 -15.17
N LYS A 325 -0.81 -11.87 -15.81
CA LYS A 325 -2.07 -12.56 -16.13
C LYS A 325 -2.89 -12.91 -14.88
N ALA A 326 -2.23 -13.37 -13.82
CA ALA A 326 -2.89 -13.69 -12.56
C ALA A 326 -3.51 -12.43 -11.92
N PHE A 327 -2.77 -11.32 -11.93
CA PHE A 327 -3.28 -10.04 -11.47
C PHE A 327 -4.48 -9.57 -12.30
N GLU A 328 -4.41 -9.67 -13.63
CA GLU A 328 -5.53 -9.30 -14.52
C GLU A 328 -6.80 -10.10 -14.24
N ALA A 329 -6.68 -11.38 -13.87
CA ALA A 329 -7.82 -12.21 -13.48
C ALA A 329 -8.40 -11.85 -12.10
N LEU A 330 -7.58 -11.28 -11.20
CA LEU A 330 -7.92 -11.05 -9.80
C LEU A 330 -8.20 -9.57 -9.45
N ARG A 331 -7.81 -8.63 -10.30
CA ARG A 331 -7.84 -7.18 -10.01
C ARG A 331 -9.19 -6.69 -9.51
N ASP A 332 -10.29 -7.14 -10.10
CA ASP A 332 -11.63 -6.68 -9.75
C ASP A 332 -12.05 -7.18 -8.37
N PHE A 333 -11.66 -8.42 -8.02
CA PHE A 333 -11.83 -8.96 -6.67
C PHE A 333 -11.02 -8.15 -5.65
N ILE A 334 -9.74 -7.87 -5.93
CA ILE A 334 -8.84 -7.13 -5.03
C ILE A 334 -9.38 -5.72 -4.78
N PHE A 335 -9.78 -5.00 -5.84
CA PHE A 335 -10.32 -3.64 -5.71
C PHE A 335 -11.68 -3.61 -5.01
N SER A 336 -12.55 -4.60 -5.29
CA SER A 336 -13.83 -4.71 -4.59
C SER A 336 -13.64 -5.00 -3.11
N LEU A 337 -12.71 -5.89 -2.76
CA LEU A 337 -12.37 -6.20 -1.38
C LEU A 337 -11.80 -4.97 -0.66
N SER A 338 -10.90 -4.23 -1.31
CA SER A 338 -10.35 -2.97 -0.82
C SER A 338 -11.44 -1.95 -0.50
N SER A 339 -12.31 -1.69 -1.48
CA SER A 339 -13.43 -0.74 -1.37
C SER A 339 -14.43 -1.16 -0.28
N LEU A 340 -14.80 -2.44 -0.22
CA LEU A 340 -15.74 -2.98 0.77
C LEU A 340 -15.20 -2.85 2.19
N THR A 341 -13.93 -3.19 2.39
CA THR A 341 -13.32 -3.26 3.72
C THR A 341 -12.77 -1.91 4.19
N TYR A 342 -12.78 -0.86 3.37
CA TYR A 342 -12.09 0.41 3.63
C TYR A 342 -10.57 0.25 3.85
N MET A 343 -9.98 -0.82 3.29
CA MET A 343 -8.53 -1.07 3.36
C MET A 343 -7.91 -0.86 1.97
N PRO A 344 -6.90 0.00 1.81
CA PRO A 344 -6.08 0.12 0.61
C PRO A 344 -5.66 -1.23 0.00
N ALA A 345 -5.66 -1.30 -1.33
CA ALA A 345 -5.37 -2.53 -2.06
C ALA A 345 -3.91 -3.00 -1.93
N ASP A 346 -2.99 -2.11 -1.54
CA ASP A 346 -1.58 -2.42 -1.31
C ASP A 346 -1.35 -3.35 -0.10
N TYR A 347 -2.31 -3.41 0.84
CA TYR A 347 -2.21 -4.29 2.01
C TYR A 347 -3.47 -5.09 2.35
N VAL A 348 -4.56 -4.97 1.58
CA VAL A 348 -5.80 -5.73 1.85
C VAL A 348 -5.59 -7.25 1.77
N LEU A 349 -4.68 -7.72 0.91
CA LEU A 349 -4.31 -9.14 0.79
C LEU A 349 -3.37 -9.58 1.91
N THR A 350 -2.44 -8.71 2.31
CA THR A 350 -1.51 -8.98 3.41
C THR A 350 -2.20 -8.97 4.78
N ALA A 351 -3.32 -8.24 4.91
CA ALA A 351 -4.11 -8.20 6.14
C ALA A 351 -4.86 -9.51 6.36
N SER A 352 -4.79 -10.03 7.59
CA SER A 352 -5.58 -11.21 7.97
C SER A 352 -7.08 -10.97 7.80
N ALA A 353 -7.86 -12.05 7.63
CA ALA A 353 -9.31 -11.95 7.54
C ALA A 353 -9.93 -11.22 8.75
N GLY A 354 -9.35 -11.39 9.94
CA GLY A 354 -9.75 -10.70 11.16
C GLY A 354 -9.62 -9.18 11.05
N PHE A 355 -8.47 -8.68 10.58
CA PHE A 355 -8.25 -7.24 10.39
C PHE A 355 -9.15 -6.66 9.29
N ARG A 356 -9.41 -7.41 8.22
CA ARG A 356 -10.37 -7.02 7.17
C ARG A 356 -11.79 -6.84 7.72
N VAL A 357 -12.24 -7.79 8.53
CA VAL A 357 -13.56 -7.72 9.19
C VAL A 357 -13.61 -6.58 10.20
N GLU A 358 -12.56 -6.40 11.01
CA GLU A 358 -12.47 -5.31 11.97
C GLU A 358 -12.58 -3.94 11.29
N ASN A 359 -11.85 -3.71 10.20
CA ASN A 359 -11.91 -2.45 9.46
C ASN A 359 -13.29 -2.20 8.82
N TYR A 360 -13.92 -3.25 8.31
CA TYR A 360 -15.30 -3.19 7.86
C TYR A 360 -16.28 -2.83 9.00
N LEU A 361 -16.17 -3.46 10.18
CA LEU A 361 -16.99 -3.14 11.35
C LEU A 361 -16.77 -1.69 11.83
N MET A 362 -15.54 -1.19 11.79
CA MET A 362 -15.25 0.22 12.09
C MET A 362 -15.97 1.16 11.12
N SER A 363 -16.05 0.83 9.82
CA SER A 363 -16.79 1.63 8.84
C SER A 363 -18.29 1.72 9.13
N LEU A 364 -18.85 0.70 9.78
CA LEU A 364 -20.24 0.70 10.24
C LEU A 364 -20.42 1.47 11.56
N ALA A 365 -19.39 1.51 12.41
CA ALA A 365 -19.44 2.16 13.72
C ALA A 365 -19.17 3.67 13.68
N VAL A 366 -18.45 4.17 12.68
CA VAL A 366 -18.13 5.60 12.52
C VAL A 366 -19.35 6.42 12.02
N LYS A 367 -20.31 5.76 11.36
CA LYS A 367 -21.61 6.31 10.96
C LYS A 367 -22.53 6.49 12.16
#